data_AF-A0A9P7YM33-F1
#
_entry.id   AF-A0A9P7YM33-F1
#
_cell.length_a   1.000
_cell.length_b   1.000
_cell.length_c   1.000
_cell.angle_alpha   90.00
_cell.angle_beta   90.00
_cell.angle_gamma   90.00
#
_symmetry.space_group_name_H-M   'P 1'
#
loop_
_entity.id
_entity.type
_entity.pdbx_description
1 polymer ?
#
loop_
_entity_poly.entity_id
_entity_poly.type
_entity_poly.pdbx_seq_one_letter_code
_entity_poly.pdbx_strand_id
1 'polypeptide(L)'
;METISVSFVDLTIISTSEVQLPKTLTSFKRFSDLAIELRLEIWGWTLLPRKVKAMFVKVPSPGFRSTASLPSALKACQESREFALTRYPLCFGSIKYPAIIRFNPDLDILY
;
A
#
# COMPACT_ATOMS: atom_id res chain seq x y z
N MET A 1 -56.65 23.87 -22.88
CA MET A 1 -57.30 24.79 -21.93
C MET A 1 -57.65 23.96 -20.72
N GLU A 2 -57.08 24.12 -19.53
CA GLU A 2 -56.25 25.18 -18.93
C GLU A 2 -55.40 24.56 -17.82
N THR A 3 -54.22 25.14 -17.64
CA THR A 3 -53.31 24.96 -16.49
C THR A 3 -53.80 25.77 -15.30
N ILE A 4 -53.79 25.19 -14.09
CA ILE A 4 -53.92 25.93 -12.82
C ILE A 4 -52.91 25.28 -11.86
N SER A 5 -51.68 25.80 -11.83
CA SER A 5 -51.14 26.79 -10.87
C SER A 5 -51.17 26.33 -9.42
N VAL A 6 -49.97 26.08 -8.90
CA VAL A 6 -49.66 25.71 -7.52
C VAL A 6 -49.67 26.98 -6.67
N SER A 7 -50.42 26.97 -5.57
CA SER A 7 -50.20 27.88 -4.44
C SER A 7 -50.15 27.05 -3.16
N PHE A 8 -48.94 26.83 -2.64
CA PHE A 8 -48.77 26.35 -1.29
C PHE A 8 -48.25 27.52 -0.45
N VAL A 9 -49.12 27.96 0.45
CA VAL A 9 -48.89 29.07 1.38
C VAL A 9 -48.30 28.52 2.67
N ASP A 10 -47.40 29.32 3.24
CA ASP A 10 -46.99 29.42 4.64
C ASP A 10 -46.15 28.31 5.31
N LEU A 11 -44.85 28.62 5.31
CA LEU A 11 -43.93 28.58 6.44
C LEU A 11 -44.58 28.36 7.82
N THR A 12 -44.37 27.18 8.39
CA THR A 12 -44.33 27.01 9.84
C THR A 12 -43.10 26.21 10.27
N ILE A 13 -42.36 26.86 11.17
CA ILE A 13 -41.09 26.55 11.81
C ILE A 13 -41.08 25.12 12.38
N ILE A 14 -40.16 24.28 11.90
CA ILE A 14 -39.64 23.15 12.68
C ILE A 14 -38.27 23.58 13.19
N SER A 15 -38.13 23.63 14.51
CA SER A 15 -36.87 23.83 15.20
C SER A 15 -35.92 22.69 14.83
N THR A 16 -35.05 22.93 13.85
CA THR A 16 -33.98 22.01 13.47
C THR A 16 -32.84 22.20 14.46
N SER A 17 -32.79 21.32 15.45
CA SER A 17 -31.54 20.97 16.15
C SER A 17 -30.43 20.86 15.10
N GLU A 18 -29.38 21.66 15.21
CA GLU A 18 -28.28 21.70 14.24
C GLU A 18 -27.68 20.29 14.12
N VAL A 19 -27.99 19.61 13.00
CA VAL A 19 -27.26 18.43 12.58
C VAL A 19 -25.87 18.92 12.20
N GLN A 20 -24.91 18.81 13.13
CA GLN A 20 -23.51 19.10 12.85
C GLN A 20 -23.04 18.17 11.73
N LEU A 21 -22.99 18.69 10.50
CA LEU A 21 -22.39 18.01 9.37
C LEU A 21 -20.94 17.68 9.75
N PRO A 22 -20.48 16.42 9.62
CA PRO A 22 -19.12 16.06 9.98
C PRO A 22 -18.15 17.00 9.26
N LYS A 23 -17.32 17.69 10.05
CA LYS A 23 -16.33 18.64 9.57
C LYS A 23 -15.52 17.98 8.46
N THR A 24 -15.71 18.45 7.23
CA THR A 24 -14.98 17.93 6.08
C THR A 24 -13.50 18.19 6.29
N LEU A 25 -12.68 17.15 6.25
CA LEU A 25 -11.23 17.28 6.28
C LEU A 25 -10.79 17.97 4.98
N THR A 26 -10.55 19.28 5.05
CA THR A 26 -10.16 20.10 3.90
C THR A 26 -8.68 19.94 3.53
N SER A 27 -7.90 19.25 4.37
CA SER A 27 -6.47 19.04 4.16
C SER A 27 -6.02 17.73 4.77
N PHE A 28 -5.35 16.90 3.97
CA PHE A 28 -4.58 15.77 4.45
C PHE A 28 -3.17 16.26 4.82
N LYS A 29 -2.69 15.95 6.03
CA LYS A 29 -1.31 16.24 6.43
C LYS A 29 -0.36 15.52 5.48
N ARG A 30 0.74 16.16 5.08
CA ARG A 30 1.73 15.51 4.20
C ARG A 30 2.29 14.29 4.90
N PHE A 31 2.56 13.22 4.14
CA PHE A 31 3.13 11.99 4.68
C PHE A 31 4.42 12.24 5.48
N SER A 32 5.28 13.15 5.02
CA SER A 32 6.53 13.56 5.69
C SER A 32 6.33 14.14 7.09
N ASP A 33 5.16 14.70 7.37
CA ASP A 33 4.88 15.40 8.63
C ASP A 33 4.39 14.43 9.72
N LEU A 34 4.14 13.16 9.37
CA LEU A 34 3.77 12.11 10.31
C LEU A 34 4.97 11.69 11.16
N ALA A 35 4.71 11.34 12.42
CA ALA A 35 5.70 10.69 13.27
C ALA A 35 6.29 9.45 12.57
N ILE A 36 7.59 9.19 12.76
CA ILE A 36 8.30 8.12 12.07
C ILE A 36 7.61 6.76 12.25
N GLU A 37 7.13 6.45 13.45
CA GLU A 37 6.43 5.19 13.75
C GLU A 37 5.21 4.98 12.84
N LEU A 38 4.39 6.02 12.64
CA LEU A 38 3.21 5.95 11.77
C LEU A 38 3.61 5.77 10.30
N ARG A 39 4.71 6.40 9.87
CA ARG A 39 5.21 6.27 8.50
C ARG A 39 5.72 4.86 8.23
N LEU A 40 6.45 4.27 9.18
CA LEU A 40 6.90 2.89 9.10
C LEU A 40 5.75 1.90 9.13
N GLU A 41 4.72 2.15 9.95
CA GLU A 41 3.52 1.31 10.00
C GLU A 41 2.76 1.32 8.66
N ILE A 42 2.59 2.52 8.06
CA ILE A 42 2.02 2.67 6.72
C ILE A 42 2.85 1.89 5.69
N TRP A 43 4.18 1.99 5.72
CA TRP A 43 5.03 1.19 4.84
C TRP A 43 4.85 -0.31 5.07
N GLY A 44 4.69 -0.74 6.32
CA GLY A 44 4.35 -2.12 6.68
C GLY A 44 3.10 -2.62 5.95
N TRP A 45 2.05 -1.81 5.96
CA TRP A 45 0.77 -2.16 5.30
C TRP A 45 0.85 -2.15 3.77
N THR A 46 1.84 -1.49 3.16
CA THR A 46 2.06 -1.58 1.71
C THR A 46 2.70 -2.89 1.24
N LEU A 47 3.22 -3.70 2.17
CA LEU A 47 3.83 -4.99 1.85
C LEU A 47 2.75 -6.05 1.65
N LEU A 48 2.47 -6.39 0.39
CA LEU A 48 1.45 -7.38 0.04
C LEU A 48 2.07 -8.78 -0.18
N PRO A 49 1.37 -9.86 0.21
CA PRO A 49 1.77 -11.22 -0.13
C PRO A 49 1.92 -11.42 -1.64
N ARG A 50 2.95 -12.17 -2.05
CA ARG A 50 3.16 -12.56 -3.45
C ARG A 50 3.76 -13.96 -3.55
N LYS A 51 3.59 -14.58 -4.72
CA LYS A 51 4.24 -15.87 -5.05
C LYS A 51 5.63 -15.61 -5.61
N VAL A 52 6.64 -16.24 -5.02
CA VAL A 52 8.02 -16.15 -5.45
C VAL A 52 8.45 -17.50 -5.99
N LYS A 53 8.55 -17.60 -7.32
CA LYS A 53 9.11 -18.78 -7.98
C LYS A 53 10.62 -18.75 -7.92
N ALA A 54 11.25 -19.66 -7.20
CA ALA A 54 12.71 -19.79 -7.17
C ALA A 54 13.15 -20.90 -8.13
N MET A 55 13.95 -20.55 -9.14
CA MET A 55 14.42 -21.49 -10.15
C MET A 55 15.94 -21.47 -10.25
N PHE A 56 16.55 -22.63 -10.44
CA PHE A 56 17.97 -22.71 -10.75
C PHE A 56 18.16 -22.65 -12.26
N VAL A 57 18.84 -21.61 -12.73
CA VAL A 57 19.26 -21.47 -14.12
C VAL A 57 20.66 -22.05 -14.26
N LYS A 58 20.92 -22.82 -15.32
CA LYS A 58 22.24 -23.44 -15.57
C LYS A 58 23.12 -22.62 -16.53
N VAL A 59 22.52 -21.99 -17.54
CA VAL A 59 23.19 -21.28 -18.65
C VAL A 59 22.38 -20.02 -18.98
N PRO A 60 23.00 -18.88 -19.36
CA PRO A 60 24.45 -18.63 -19.50
C PRO A 60 25.17 -18.33 -18.17
N SER A 61 24.43 -17.94 -17.14
CA SER A 61 24.99 -17.58 -15.83
C SER A 61 24.29 -18.40 -14.76
N PRO A 62 24.92 -19.51 -14.30
CA PRO A 62 24.31 -20.42 -13.36
C PRO A 62 23.99 -19.75 -12.02
N GLY A 63 22.84 -20.06 -11.45
CA GLY A 63 22.41 -19.52 -10.16
C GLY A 63 20.92 -19.55 -9.95
N PHE A 64 20.50 -19.26 -8.73
CA PHE A 64 19.09 -19.13 -8.37
C PHE A 64 18.53 -17.80 -8.87
N ARG A 65 17.37 -17.83 -9.51
CA ARG A 65 16.67 -16.65 -10.04
C ARG A 65 15.19 -16.71 -9.72
N SER A 66 14.55 -15.55 -9.77
CA SER A 66 13.10 -15.44 -9.72
C SER A 66 12.61 -14.43 -10.74
N THR A 67 11.43 -14.69 -11.30
CA THR A 67 10.70 -13.75 -12.16
C THR A 67 9.65 -12.95 -11.38
N ALA A 68 9.53 -13.16 -10.06
CA ALA A 68 8.57 -12.44 -9.24
C ALA A 68 8.91 -10.95 -9.18
N SER A 69 7.90 -10.11 -9.37
CA SER A 69 8.04 -8.66 -9.26
C SER A 69 8.43 -8.28 -7.83
N LEU A 70 9.38 -7.35 -7.70
CA LEU A 70 9.74 -6.79 -6.39
C LEU A 70 8.58 -5.96 -5.82
N PRO A 71 8.39 -5.96 -4.48
CA PRO A 71 7.44 -5.07 -3.81
C PRO A 71 7.62 -3.62 -4.23
N SER A 72 6.51 -2.89 -4.39
CA SER A 72 6.52 -1.46 -4.74
C SER A 72 7.29 -0.61 -3.74
N ALA A 73 7.24 -0.99 -2.45
CA ALA A 73 7.97 -0.33 -1.36
C ALA A 73 9.50 -0.25 -1.61
N LEU A 74 10.10 -1.23 -2.29
CA LEU A 74 11.54 -1.18 -2.64
C LEU A 74 11.87 -0.08 -3.66
N LYS A 75 10.87 0.45 -4.37
CA LYS A 75 11.02 1.41 -5.46
C LYS A 75 10.39 2.78 -5.19
N ALA A 76 9.54 2.90 -4.17
CA ALA A 76 8.74 4.11 -3.92
C ALA A 76 9.60 5.34 -3.57
N CYS A 77 10.40 5.26 -2.50
CA CYS A 77 11.32 6.32 -2.08
C CYS A 77 12.46 5.71 -1.24
N GLN A 78 13.42 6.54 -0.81
CA GLN A 78 14.57 6.07 -0.01
C GLN A 78 14.12 5.41 1.30
N GLU A 79 13.27 6.07 2.08
CA GLU A 79 12.78 5.55 3.36
C GLU A 79 12.01 4.24 3.19
N SER A 80 11.07 4.19 2.25
CA SER A 80 10.28 2.98 1.98
C SER A 80 11.19 1.80 1.58
N ARG A 81 12.24 2.08 0.80
CA ARG A 81 13.24 1.09 0.41
C ARG A 81 14.04 0.60 1.61
N GLU A 82 14.54 1.50 2.45
CA GLU A 82 15.30 1.14 3.66
C GLU A 82 14.44 0.27 4.58
N PHE A 83 13.20 0.65 4.83
CA PHE A 83 12.25 -0.15 5.59
C PHE A 83 12.02 -1.52 4.95
N ALA A 84 11.69 -1.58 3.66
CA ALA A 84 11.41 -2.84 2.97
C ALA A 84 12.63 -3.77 2.91
N LEU A 85 13.85 -3.24 2.81
CA LEU A 85 15.08 -4.04 2.79
C LEU A 85 15.31 -4.81 4.10
N THR A 86 14.81 -4.30 5.24
CA THR A 86 14.87 -5.03 6.52
C THR A 86 13.99 -6.27 6.55
N ARG A 87 12.90 -6.27 5.77
CA ARG A 87 11.90 -7.36 5.71
C ARG A 87 12.14 -8.33 4.56
N TYR A 88 12.87 -7.91 3.52
CA TYR A 88 13.17 -8.72 2.34
C TYR A 88 14.69 -8.95 2.21
N PRO A 89 15.28 -9.86 3.00
CA PRO A 89 16.66 -10.27 2.81
C PRO A 89 16.89 -10.89 1.42
N LEU A 90 18.15 -10.97 1.00
CA LEU A 90 18.54 -11.78 -0.16
C LEU A 90 18.59 -13.24 0.28
N CYS A 91 17.77 -14.08 -0.37
CA CYS A 91 17.63 -15.49 -0.09
C CYS A 91 17.99 -16.35 -1.32
N PHE A 92 18.02 -17.67 -1.09
CA PHE A 92 18.25 -18.71 -2.10
C PHE A 92 19.64 -18.60 -2.75
N GLY A 93 20.65 -19.02 -2.00
CA GLY A 93 22.03 -19.14 -2.45
C GLY A 93 22.63 -20.48 -2.04
N SER A 94 23.90 -20.67 -2.39
CA SER A 94 24.74 -21.81 -2.00
C SER A 94 26.19 -21.37 -1.92
N ILE A 95 27.10 -22.26 -1.54
CA ILE A 95 28.55 -22.00 -1.50
C ILE A 95 29.06 -21.47 -2.85
N LYS A 96 28.50 -21.96 -3.98
CA LYS A 96 28.94 -21.59 -5.34
C LYS A 96 28.16 -20.42 -5.96
N TYR A 97 26.96 -20.12 -5.44
CA TYR A 97 26.04 -19.17 -6.07
C TYR A 97 25.46 -18.23 -5.02
N PRO A 98 25.67 -16.91 -5.14
CA PRO A 98 25.18 -15.96 -4.14
C PRO A 98 23.64 -15.95 -4.09
N ALA A 99 23.11 -15.60 -2.93
CA ALA A 99 21.69 -15.30 -2.76
C ALA A 99 21.36 -13.98 -3.44
N ILE A 100 20.41 -13.98 -4.39
CA ILE A 100 20.04 -12.78 -5.15
C ILE A 100 18.55 -12.48 -5.17
N ILE A 101 17.72 -13.37 -4.61
CA ILE A 101 16.27 -13.23 -4.65
C ILE A 101 15.80 -12.57 -3.36
N ARG A 102 15.15 -11.41 -3.45
CA ARG A 102 14.50 -10.76 -2.31
C ARG A 102 13.27 -11.58 -1.91
N PHE A 103 13.20 -12.03 -0.67
CA PHE A 103 12.13 -12.89 -0.16
C PHE A 103 11.82 -12.54 1.30
N ASN A 104 10.53 -12.42 1.63
CA ASN A 104 10.07 -12.22 3.00
C ASN A 104 9.38 -13.51 3.49
N PRO A 105 9.97 -14.28 4.43
CA PRO A 105 9.41 -15.55 4.88
C PRO A 105 8.07 -15.45 5.60
N ASP A 106 7.74 -14.27 6.14
CA ASP A 106 6.48 -14.05 6.87
C ASP A 106 5.30 -13.70 5.94
N LEU A 107 5.59 -13.29 4.69
CA LEU A 107 4.57 -12.79 3.74
C LEU A 107 4.59 -13.48 2.37
N ASP A 108 5.77 -13.81 1.84
CA ASP A 108 5.92 -14.41 0.52
C ASP A 108 5.66 -15.92 0.57
N ILE A 109 5.04 -16.44 -0.49
CA ILE A 109 4.85 -17.88 -0.68
C ILE A 109 5.89 -18.37 -1.68
N LEU A 110 6.74 -19.31 -1.26
CA LEU A 110 7.72 -19.97 -2.12
C LEU A 110 7.02 -21.04 -2.99
N TYR A 111 7.33 -21.05 -4.29
CA TYR A 111 6.84 -22.03 -5.26
C TYR A 111 7.95 -22.54 -6.18
#